data_AF-A0A6L7UN15-F1
#
_entry.id   AF-A0A6L7UN15-F1
#
_cell.length_a   1.000
_cell.length_b   1.000
_cell.length_c   1.000
_cell.angle_alpha   90.00
_cell.angle_beta   90.00
_cell.angle_gamma   90.00
#
_symmetry.space_group_name_H-M   'P 1'
#
loop_
_entity.id
_entity.type
_entity.pdbx_description
1 polymer ?
#
loop_
_entity_poly.entity_id
_entity_poly.type
_entity_poly.pdbx_seq_one_letter_code
_entity_poly.pdbx_strand_id
1 'polypeptide(L)'
;MSGRYDKPLTPEQIAAVKDESIDFSDIPELDEGFWERAELVEPDLTDQITMRVKRSVLAYFKAPGKGYQTRMNRVLESYVRHRTGGSADTGESAGR
;
A
#
# COMPACT_ATOMS: atom_id res chain seq x y z
N MET A 1 -18.95 18.35 10.43
CA MET A 1 -19.89 18.05 9.33
C MET A 1 -20.26 16.58 9.46
N SER A 2 -21.49 16.27 9.86
CA SER A 2 -22.00 14.88 9.82
C SER A 2 -22.37 14.64 8.36
N GLY A 3 -21.65 13.73 7.71
CA GLY A 3 -21.81 13.44 6.31
C GLY A 3 -23.03 12.56 6.11
N ARG A 4 -23.74 12.77 5.00
CA ARG A 4 -24.92 12.01 4.56
C ARG A 4 -24.71 10.48 4.49
N TYR A 5 -23.46 10.03 4.71
CA TYR A 5 -22.97 8.66 4.63
C TYR A 5 -22.32 8.17 5.94
N ASP A 6 -22.82 8.58 7.11
CA ASP A 6 -22.36 8.05 8.42
C ASP A 6 -22.53 6.52 8.56
N LYS A 7 -23.31 5.89 7.67
CA LYS A 7 -23.38 4.43 7.50
C LYS A 7 -23.20 4.08 6.02
N PRO A 8 -22.46 3.00 5.70
CA PRO A 8 -22.35 2.54 4.31
C PRO A 8 -23.74 2.13 3.79
N LEU A 9 -24.07 2.60 2.60
CA LEU A 9 -25.31 2.22 1.90
C LEU A 9 -25.28 0.72 1.55
N THR A 10 -26.44 0.08 1.57
CA THR A 10 -26.57 -1.29 1.04
C THR A 10 -26.49 -1.29 -0.50
N PRO A 11 -26.16 -2.42 -1.14
CA PRO A 11 -26.08 -2.49 -2.61
C PRO A 11 -27.37 -2.04 -3.32
N GLU A 12 -28.55 -2.36 -2.74
CA GLU A 12 -29.85 -1.93 -3.27
C GLU A 12 -30.05 -0.41 -3.17
N GLN A 13 -29.55 0.19 -2.09
CA GLN A 13 -29.62 1.64 -1.91
C GLN A 13 -28.68 2.36 -2.88
N ILE A 14 -27.46 1.84 -3.09
CA ILE A 14 -26.50 2.39 -4.06
C ILE A 14 -27.09 2.37 -5.46
N ALA A 15 -27.71 1.26 -5.87
CA ALA A 15 -28.33 1.13 -7.18
C ALA A 15 -29.53 2.09 -7.41
N ALA A 16 -30.13 2.60 -6.32
CA ALA A 16 -31.22 3.56 -6.38
C ALA A 16 -30.77 5.03 -6.34
N VAL A 17 -29.50 5.30 -6.00
CA VAL A 17 -28.93 6.66 -6.05
C VAL A 17 -28.73 7.03 -7.52
N LYS A 18 -29.19 8.22 -7.91
CA LYS A 18 -28.97 8.75 -9.25
C LYS A 18 -27.60 9.43 -9.33
N ASP A 19 -26.92 9.27 -10.46
CA ASP A 19 -25.59 9.83 -10.69
C ASP A 19 -25.52 11.34 -10.44
N GLU A 20 -26.56 12.11 -10.79
CA GLU A 20 -26.58 13.57 -10.59
C GLU A 20 -26.65 13.98 -9.12
N SER A 21 -26.98 13.05 -8.22
CA SER A 21 -27.04 13.28 -6.78
C SER A 21 -25.75 12.91 -6.04
N ILE A 22 -24.75 12.40 -6.76
CA ILE A 22 -23.42 12.09 -6.22
C ILE A 22 -22.67 13.41 -6.01
N ASP A 23 -22.23 13.63 -4.77
CA ASP A 23 -21.43 14.78 -4.39
C ASP A 23 -19.95 14.47 -4.62
N PHE A 24 -19.28 15.27 -5.46
CA PHE A 24 -17.85 15.15 -5.78
C PHE A 24 -17.02 16.30 -5.16
N SER A 25 -17.60 17.08 -4.24
CA SER A 25 -16.92 18.25 -3.67
C SER A 25 -15.63 17.93 -2.90
N ASP A 26 -15.45 16.69 -2.46
CA ASP A 26 -14.26 16.18 -1.78
C ASP A 26 -13.21 15.57 -2.72
N ILE A 27 -13.59 15.25 -3.96
CA ILE A 27 -12.72 14.61 -4.95
C ILE A 27 -12.82 15.41 -6.26
N PRO A 28 -12.03 16.50 -6.39
CA PRO A 28 -12.02 17.31 -7.60
C PRO A 28 -11.55 16.49 -8.80
N GLU A 29 -11.99 16.88 -10.01
CA GLU A 29 -11.53 16.25 -11.25
C GLU A 29 -10.01 16.37 -11.42
N LEU A 30 -9.38 15.29 -11.88
CA LEU A 30 -7.94 15.25 -12.13
C LEU A 30 -7.65 15.93 -13.47
N ASP A 31 -7.04 17.11 -13.43
CA ASP A 31 -6.68 17.91 -14.61
C ASP A 31 -5.30 17.56 -15.18
N GLU A 32 -4.95 18.17 -16.31
CA GLU A 32 -3.62 18.00 -16.92
C GLU A 32 -2.49 18.37 -15.94
N GLY A 33 -2.70 19.39 -15.11
CA GLY A 33 -1.73 19.82 -14.10
C GLY A 33 -1.48 18.78 -13.01
N PHE A 34 -2.47 17.98 -12.64
CA PHE A 34 -2.28 16.82 -11.75
C PHE A 34 -1.34 15.81 -12.39
N TRP A 35 -1.59 15.43 -13.66
CA TRP A 35 -0.79 14.43 -14.36
C TRP A 35 0.63 14.91 -14.69
N GLU A 36 0.83 16.21 -14.94
CA GLU A 36 2.16 16.80 -15.13
C GLU A 36 3.09 16.64 -13.91
N ARG A 37 2.51 16.60 -12.71
CA ARG A 37 3.26 16.45 -11.44
C ARG A 37 3.13 15.06 -10.83
N ALA A 38 2.37 14.17 -11.47
CA ALA A 38 2.17 12.83 -10.96
C ALA A 38 3.47 12.03 -11.11
N GLU A 39 3.91 11.42 -10.00
CA GLU A 39 5.05 10.50 -10.01
C GLU A 39 4.52 9.07 -10.14
N LEU A 40 5.04 8.34 -11.11
CA LEU A 40 4.77 6.91 -11.23
C LEU A 40 5.57 6.18 -10.14
N VAL A 41 4.87 5.70 -9.13
CA VAL A 41 5.46 4.87 -8.08
C VAL A 41 5.31 3.41 -8.50
N GLU A 42 6.42 2.75 -8.80
CA GLU A 42 6.42 1.31 -9.00
C GLU A 42 6.18 0.59 -7.66
N PRO A 43 5.32 -0.45 -7.62
CA PRO A 43 5.11 -1.20 -6.41
C PRO A 43 6.38 -1.96 -6.02
N ASP A 44 6.81 -1.84 -4.76
CA ASP A 44 7.87 -2.67 -4.20
C ASP A 44 7.38 -4.12 -4.05
N LEU A 45 7.70 -4.94 -5.04
CA LEU A 45 7.29 -6.34 -5.10
C LEU A 45 8.30 -7.24 -4.40
N THR A 46 7.80 -8.32 -3.80
CA THR A 46 8.67 -9.33 -3.18
C THR A 46 9.16 -10.35 -4.19
N ASP A 47 10.48 -10.49 -4.32
CA ASP A 47 11.08 -11.56 -5.13
C ASP A 47 11.07 -12.92 -4.42
N GLN A 48 10.71 -13.98 -5.15
CA GLN A 48 10.78 -15.35 -4.66
C GLN A 48 12.20 -15.90 -4.77
N ILE A 49 13.00 -15.71 -3.71
CA ILE A 49 14.37 -16.21 -3.64
C ILE A 49 14.51 -17.49 -2.79
N THR A 50 15.58 -18.25 -3.03
CA THR A 50 16.01 -19.35 -2.14
C THR A 50 17.10 -18.85 -1.20
N MET A 51 16.82 -18.78 0.10
CA MET A 51 17.79 -18.36 1.14
C MET A 51 17.83 -19.35 2.30
N ARG A 52 19.02 -19.59 2.86
CA ARG A 52 19.20 -20.38 4.08
C ARG A 52 18.96 -19.52 5.32
N VAL A 53 18.04 -19.94 6.18
CA VAL A 53 17.72 -19.28 7.46
C VAL A 53 17.92 -20.28 8.60
N LYS A 54 18.46 -19.82 9.75
CA LYS A 54 18.61 -20.68 10.93
C LYS A 54 17.26 -21.24 11.38
N ARG A 55 17.24 -22.51 11.79
CA ARG A 55 16.02 -23.20 12.25
C ARG A 55 15.30 -22.46 13.38
N SER A 56 16.04 -21.92 14.34
CA SER A 56 15.47 -21.16 15.47
C SER A 56 14.75 -19.89 15.03
N VAL A 57 15.33 -19.15 14.07
CA VAL A 57 14.75 -17.93 13.51
C VAL A 57 13.47 -18.27 12.74
N LEU A 58 13.52 -19.30 11.89
CA LEU A 58 12.33 -19.73 11.15
C LEU A 58 11.21 -20.19 12.08
N ALA A 59 11.54 -20.92 13.15
CA ALA A 59 10.59 -21.36 14.16
C ALA A 59 9.92 -20.18 14.87
N TYR A 60 10.70 -19.16 15.27
CA TYR A 60 10.17 -17.94 15.88
C TYR A 60 9.12 -17.25 15.00
N PHE A 61 9.44 -17.02 13.72
CA PHE A 61 8.49 -16.33 12.82
C PHE A 61 7.27 -17.17 12.46
N LYS A 62 7.39 -18.50 12.44
CA LYS A 62 6.28 -19.43 12.18
C LYS A 62 5.33 -19.61 13.37
N ALA A 63 5.77 -19.37 14.61
CA ALA A 63 4.97 -19.61 15.80
C ALA A 63 3.58 -18.92 15.80
N PRO A 64 3.42 -17.67 15.31
CA PRO A 64 2.12 -17.01 15.23
C PRO A 64 1.23 -17.48 14.06
N GLY A 65 1.69 -18.41 13.22
CA GLY A 65 0.94 -18.93 12.07
C GLY A 65 1.16 -18.14 10.77
N LYS A 66 0.09 -18.01 9.96
CA LYS A 66 0.12 -17.42 8.60
C LYS A 66 0.82 -16.06 8.57
N GLY A 67 1.42 -15.72 7.43
CA GLY A 67 2.12 -14.43 7.22
C GLY A 67 3.52 -14.35 7.84
N TYR A 68 4.16 -15.48 8.16
CA TYR A 68 5.52 -15.47 8.72
C TYR A 68 6.55 -14.87 7.76
N GLN A 69 6.40 -15.07 6.45
CA GLN A 69 7.26 -14.46 5.43
C GLN A 69 7.12 -12.93 5.44
N THR A 70 5.90 -12.40 5.45
CA THR A 70 5.64 -10.95 5.54
C THR A 70 6.25 -10.34 6.80
N ARG A 71 6.10 -11.00 7.96
CA ARG A 71 6.73 -10.53 9.21
C ARG A 71 8.25 -10.55 9.14
N MET A 72 8.82 -11.58 8.52
CA MET A 72 10.26 -11.69 8.32
C MET A 72 10.76 -10.58 7.39
N ASN A 73 10.05 -10.29 6.29
CA ASN A 73 10.42 -9.22 5.36
C ASN A 73 10.45 -7.85 6.03
N ARG A 74 9.42 -7.51 6.80
CA ARG A 74 9.36 -6.24 7.56
C ARG A 74 10.54 -6.03 8.50
N VAL A 75 11.04 -7.10 9.12
CA VAL A 75 12.23 -7.03 9.97
C VAL A 75 13.49 -6.76 9.14
N LEU A 76 13.61 -7.39 7.97
CA LEU A 76 14.73 -7.15 7.05
C LEU A 76 14.69 -5.72 6.49
N GLU A 77 13.53 -5.23 6.06
CA GLU A 77 13.32 -3.85 5.63
C GLU A 77 13.74 -2.84 6.71
N SER A 78 13.28 -3.06 7.95
CA SER A 78 13.64 -2.21 9.09
C SER A 78 15.15 -2.19 9.34
N TYR A 79 15.81 -3.35 9.26
CA TYR A 79 17.26 -3.45 9.37
C TYR A 79 17.99 -2.69 8.26
N VAL A 80 17.54 -2.85 6.99
CA VAL A 80 18.12 -2.12 5.86
C VAL A 80 17.95 -0.62 6.06
N ARG A 81 16.74 -0.13 6.34
CA ARG A 81 16.44 1.29 6.56
C ARG A 81 17.28 1.92 7.66
N HIS A 82 17.48 1.19 8.76
CA HIS A 82 18.33 1.66 9.86
C HIS A 82 19.80 1.74 9.44
N ARG A 83 20.27 0.81 8.61
CA ARG A 83 21.66 0.74 8.15
C ARG A 83 21.98 1.73 7.03
N THR A 84 21.05 2.00 6.12
CA THR A 84 21.22 2.98 5.03
C THR A 84 20.90 4.42 5.45
N GLY A 85 20.47 4.65 6.71
CA GLY A 85 20.35 5.97 7.29
C GLY A 85 19.43 6.90 6.49
N GLY A 86 18.12 6.62 6.45
CA GLY A 86 17.15 7.62 5.97
C GLY A 86 17.34 8.13 4.53
N SER A 87 17.98 7.36 3.65
CA SER A 87 18.15 7.72 2.22
C SER A 87 17.74 6.60 1.26
N ALA A 88 16.84 5.71 1.67
CA ALA A 88 16.27 4.68 0.80
C ALA A 88 14.75 4.89 0.61
N ASP A 89 14.36 6.16 0.46
CA ASP A 89 13.23 6.51 -0.41
C ASP A 89 13.82 6.80 -1.78
N THR A 90 14.39 5.75 -2.39
CA THR A 90 14.75 5.78 -3.81
C THR A 90 13.62 5.02 -4.48
N GLY A 91 12.56 5.74 -4.81
CA GLY A 91 11.77 5.38 -5.99
C GLY A 91 12.78 5.26 -7.12
N GLU A 92 13.01 4.04 -7.60
CA GLU A 92 13.97 3.76 -8.65
C GLU A 92 13.39 4.30 -9.97
N SER A 93 13.62 5.59 -10.20
CA SER A 93 13.53 6.21 -11.50
C SER A 93 14.65 5.66 -12.39
N ALA A 94 14.38 4.55 -13.07
CA ALA A 94 15.12 4.10 -14.23
C ALA A 94 14.06 3.86 -15.33
N GLY A 95 13.72 4.82 -16.18
CA GLY A 95 14.67 5.43 -17.09
C GLY A 95 15.08 4.43 -18.17
N ARG A 96 14.12 3.99 -18.99
CA ARG A 96 14.26 3.79 -20.46
C ARG A 96 12.92 3.47 -21.12
#